data_AF-A0A7W0WBH2-F1
#
_entry.id   AF-A0A7W0WBH2-F1
#
_cell.length_a   1.000
_cell.length_b   1.000
_cell.length_c   1.000
_cell.angle_alpha   90.00
_cell.angle_beta   90.00
_cell.angle_gamma   90.00
#
_symmetry.space_group_name_H-M   'P 1'
#
loop_
_entity.id
_entity.type
_entity.pdbx_description
1 polymer ?
#
loop_
_entity_poly.entity_id
_entity_poly.type
_entity_poly.pdbx_seq_one_letter_code
_entity_poly.pdbx_strand_id
1 'polypeptide(L)' 'AGCRGSRLVPAGSANGAPAYGQYKPSATGDGYEPWALQMVELKEGRVAELTFFLDTDTLFPLFGLPARLDT' A
#
# COMPACT_ATOMS: atom_id res chain seq x y z
N ALA A 1 -15.77 -5.68 -7.38
CA ALA A 1 -14.50 -6.12 -6.75
C ALA A 1 -13.80 -4.91 -6.15
N GLY A 2 -13.37 -4.96 -4.88
CA GLY A 2 -12.91 -3.79 -4.12
C GLY A 2 -11.46 -3.34 -4.33
N CYS A 3 -10.63 -4.11 -5.03
CA CYS A 3 -9.23 -3.76 -5.34
C CYS A 3 -9.01 -3.29 -6.79
N ARG A 4 -10.06 -3.32 -7.62
CA ARG A 4 -9.94 -2.97 -9.04
C ARG A 4 -9.55 -1.50 -9.18
N GLY A 5 -8.48 -1.24 -9.92
CA GLY A 5 -7.97 0.11 -10.14
C GLY A 5 -7.04 0.65 -9.04
N SER A 6 -6.72 -0.13 -8.00
CA SER A 6 -5.73 0.31 -7.00
C SER A 6 -4.34 0.50 -7.62
N ARG A 7 -3.57 1.46 -7.07
CA ARG A 7 -2.15 1.66 -7.34
C ARG A 7 -1.32 1.17 -6.16
N LEU A 8 -0.18 0.53 -6.45
CA LEU A 8 0.83 0.15 -5.45
C LEU A 8 2.08 0.99 -5.66
N VAL A 9 2.52 1.66 -4.61
CA VAL A 9 3.75 2.45 -4.58
C VAL A 9 4.77 1.72 -3.71
N PRO A 10 5.99 1.43 -4.22
CA PRO A 10 7.03 0.82 -3.41
C PRO A 10 7.35 1.66 -2.17
N ALA A 11 7.42 1.01 -1.00
CA ALA A 11 7.69 1.65 0.28
C ALA A 11 8.97 1.09 0.94
N GLY A 12 9.84 0.43 0.18
CA GLY A 12 11.03 -0.22 0.73
C GLY A 12 10.67 -1.52 1.46
N SER A 13 11.03 -1.62 2.75
CA SER A 13 10.81 -2.82 3.55
C SER A 13 10.16 -2.51 4.90
N ALA A 14 9.23 -3.36 5.33
CA ALA A 14 8.71 -3.41 6.69
C ALA A 14 9.13 -4.75 7.31
N ASN A 15 9.75 -4.72 8.49
CA ASN A 15 10.22 -5.92 9.20
C ASN A 15 11.05 -6.90 8.34
N GLY A 16 11.83 -6.38 7.39
CA GLY A 16 12.67 -7.20 6.49
C GLY A 16 11.95 -7.79 5.27
N ALA A 17 10.63 -7.56 5.13
CA ALA A 17 9.85 -7.96 3.96
C ALA A 17 9.53 -6.75 3.06
N PRO A 18 9.40 -6.92 1.73
CA PRO A 18 8.98 -5.86 0.83
C PRO A 18 7.66 -5.22 1.25
N ALA A 19 7.60 -3.88 1.21
CA ALA A 19 6.42 -3.11 1.57
C ALA A 19 5.93 -2.22 0.41
N TYR A 20 4.61 -2.03 0.34
CA TYR A 20 3.95 -1.22 -0.67
C TYR A 20 2.82 -0.38 -0.05
N GLY A 21 2.77 0.91 -0.37
CA GLY A 21 1.59 1.72 -0.12
C GLY A 21 0.51 1.41 -1.15
N GLN A 22 -0.65 0.93 -0.71
CA GLN A 22 -1.83 0.77 -1.56
C GLN A 22 -2.70 2.01 -1.51
N TYR A 23 -3.05 2.49 -2.69
CA TYR A 23 -4.03 3.55 -2.90
C TYR A 23 -5.21 3.03 -3.71
N LYS A 24 -6.43 3.39 -3.32
CA LYS A 24 -7.66 3.06 -4.06
C LYS A 24 -8.14 4.27 -4.85
N PRO A 25 -8.78 4.07 -6.01
CA PRO A 25 -9.44 5.18 -6.71
C PRO A 25 -10.34 5.94 -5.74
N SER A 26 -10.23 7.27 -5.74
CA SER A 26 -11.10 8.10 -4.91
C SER A 26 -12.56 7.90 -5.29
N ALA A 27 -13.45 7.93 -4.30
CA ALA A 27 -14.89 7.86 -4.54
C ALA A 27 -15.42 9.08 -5.31
N THR A 28 -14.70 10.21 -5.28
CA THR A 28 -15.03 11.42 -6.06
C THR A 28 -14.62 11.30 -7.54
N GLY A 29 -13.80 10.31 -7.88
CA GLY A 29 -13.20 10.14 -9.21
C GLY A 29 -11.86 10.86 -9.40
N ASP A 30 -11.49 11.74 -8.46
CA ASP A 30 -10.25 12.51 -8.53
C ASP A 30 -9.15 11.86 -7.69
N GLY A 31 -8.14 11.31 -8.37
CA GLY A 31 -6.94 10.76 -7.76
C GLY A 31 -7.16 9.44 -7.01
N TYR A 32 -6.29 9.18 -6.04
CA TYR A 32 -6.27 7.95 -5.25
C TYR A 32 -6.05 8.23 -3.76
N GLU A 33 -6.89 7.62 -2.94
CA GLU A 33 -6.85 7.72 -1.48
C GLU A 33 -6.04 6.56 -0.87
N PRO A 34 -5.29 6.81 0.22
CA PRO A 34 -4.51 5.78 0.90
C PRO A 34 -5.44 4.71 1.48
N TRP A 35 -5.01 3.44 1.45
CA TRP A 35 -5.84 2.34 1.98
C TRP A 35 -5.10 1.38 2.90
N ALA A 36 -3.87 0.97 2.56
CA ALA A 36 -3.08 0.12 3.44
C ALA A 36 -1.60 0.21 3.11
N LEU A 37 -0.74 0.02 4.12
CA LEU A 37 0.61 -0.45 3.91
C LEU A 37 0.56 -1.98 3.81
N GLN A 38 0.90 -2.52 2.65
CA GLN A 38 1.00 -3.95 2.43
C GLN A 38 2.43 -4.41 2.69
N MET A 39 2.57 -5.48 3.48
CA MET A 39 3.81 -6.22 3.62
C MET A 39 3.65 -7.57 2.92
N VAL A 40 4.59 -7.91 2.04
CA VAL A 40 4.55 -9.15 1.25
C VAL A 40 5.60 -10.11 1.77
N GLU A 41 5.18 -11.15 2.47
CA GLU A 41 6.10 -12.19 2.91
C GLU A 41 6.39 -13.16 1.77
N LEU A 42 7.67 -13.46 1.56
CA LEU A 42 8.13 -14.37 0.51
C LEU A 42 8.77 -15.61 1.14
N LYS A 43 8.40 -16.78 0.64
CA LYS A 43 9.05 -18.06 0.93
C LYS A 43 9.39 -18.76 -0.37
N GLU A 44 10.67 -19.12 -0.53
CA GLU A 44 11.16 -19.84 -1.73
C GLU A 44 10.78 -19.14 -3.06
N GLY A 45 10.87 -17.80 -3.07
CA GLY A 45 10.54 -16.99 -4.25
C GLY A 45 9.05 -16.86 -4.57
N ARG A 46 8.16 -17.31 -3.66
CA ARG A 46 6.70 -17.25 -3.80
C ARG A 46 6.09 -16.41 -2.68
N VAL A 47 4.94 -15.79 -2.94
CA VAL A 47 4.17 -15.09 -1.91
C VAL A 47 3.62 -16.12 -0.91
N ALA A 48 4.01 -15.96 0.34
CA ALA A 48 3.54 -16.79 1.46
C ALA A 48 2.40 -16.09 2.21
N GLU A 49 2.52 -14.78 2.44
CA GLU A 49 1.52 -13.99 3.17
C GLU A 49 1.44 -12.56 2.62
N LEU A 50 0.24 -11.96 2.73
CA LEU A 50 0.01 -10.53 2.59
C LEU A 50 -0.59 -10.00 3.89
N THR A 51 0.15 -9.13 4.58
CA THR A 51 -0.34 -8.42 5.76
C THR A 51 -0.71 -6.98 5.38
N PHE A 52 -1.88 -6.51 5.80
CA PHE A 52 -2.39 -5.18 5.46
C PHE A 52 -2.54 -4.35 6.73
N PHE A 53 -1.74 -3.30 6.86
CA PHE A 53 -1.85 -2.34 7.95
C PHE A 53 -2.67 -1.14 7.49
N LEU A 54 -3.78 -0.87 8.16
CA LEU A 54 -4.78 0.11 7.70
C LEU A 54 -4.60 1.52 8.30
N ASP A 55 -3.71 1.68 9.28
CA ASP A 55 -3.42 2.99 9.90
C ASP A 55 -2.50 3.81 8.99
N THR A 56 -3.05 4.29 7.87
CA THR A 56 -2.28 5.01 6.85
C THR A 56 -1.83 6.38 7.33
N ASP A 57 -2.59 7.03 8.20
CA ASP A 57 -2.26 8.37 8.72
C ASP A 57 -0.96 8.31 9.55
N THR A 58 -0.76 7.25 10.32
CA THR A 58 0.49 7.03 11.07
C THR A 58 1.59 6.46 10.17
N LEU A 59 1.28 5.44 9.37
CA LEU A 59 2.32 4.65 8.70
C LEU A 59 2.86 5.31 7.43
N PHE A 60 2.03 5.97 6.62
CA PHE A 60 2.50 6.49 5.32
C PHE A 60 3.64 7.51 5.47
N PRO A 61 3.57 8.48 6.42
CA PRO A 61 4.68 9.39 6.68
C PRO A 61 5.98 8.69 7.08
N LEU A 62 5.91 7.61 7.86
CA LEU A 62 7.10 6.85 8.30
C LEU A 62 7.79 6.13 7.14
N PHE A 63 7.04 5.78 6.09
CA PHE A 63 7.53 5.12 4.89
C PHE A 63 7.78 6.10 3.73
N GLY A 64 7.66 7.41 3.96
CA GLY A 64 7.85 8.44 2.92
C GLY A 64 6.80 8.40 1.81
N LEU A 65 5.64 7.78 2.08
CA LEU A 65 4.55 7.65 1.13
C LEU A 65 3.71 8.95 1.08
N PRO A 66 3.29 9.40 -0.12
CA PRO A 66 2.38 10.54 -0.24
C PRO A 66 1.05 10.30 0.49
N ALA A 67 0.46 11.35 1.07
CA ALA A 67 -0.85 11.25 1.73
C ALA A 67 -1.99 10.92 0.76
N ARG A 68 -1.82 11.24 -0.53
CA ARG A 68 -2.74 10.93 -1.65
C ARG A 68 -1.97 10.99 -2.96
N LEU A 69 -2.49 10.36 -4.01
CA LEU A 69 -1.92 10.44 -5.36
C LEU A 69 -2.86 11.19 -6.29
N ASP A 70 -2.30 12.04 -7.13
CA ASP A 70 -3.03 12.66 -8.22
C ASP A 70 -3.31 11.63 -9.34
N THR A 71 -4.25 11.95 -10.24
CA THR A 71 -4.63 11.11 -11.39
C THR A 71 -3.47 10.82 -12.33
#